data_AF-A0AAV5V270-F1
#
_entry.id   AF-A0AAV5V270-F1
#
_cell.length_a   1.000
_cell.length_b   1.000
_cell.length_c   1.000
_cell.angle_alpha   90.00
_cell.angle_beta   90.00
_cell.angle_gamma   90.00
#
_symmetry.space_group_name_H-M   'P 1'
#
loop_
_entity.id
_entity.type
_entity.pdbx_description
1 polymer ?
#
loop_
_entity_poly.entity_id
_entity_poly.type
_entity_poly.pdbx_seq_one_letter_code
_entity_poly.pdbx_strand_id
1 'polypeptide(L)'
;SRMEFEENLEVFFFFGIIHCKLAAILVGAFGLLSIVGLAGAGVAFFEWWRHETAIDVIALIGFSIFLIGGVAAHSTLLYALQNTRVRLVVPFIVFHCFMIAVNSITALIAVGEIVSDQSSVVDDSDRVARIVLIALPLASAVEVIMLIVVFRARWYLRLRARHLRNGRPPRVNHVTRYGFSLSAVLGRTKHNEDSSATTATTPAGAHAAPASAGARVAPAPENLPLEELAPAPAVEAPRRKVIAIRVATPPELRGNAMPQGTIRPFE
;
A
#
# COMPACT_ATOMS: atom_id res chain seq x y z
N SER A 1 -29.00 25.20 8.57
CA SER A 1 -28.00 25.31 7.48
C SER A 1 -27.43 23.93 7.21
N ARG A 2 -27.30 23.52 5.94
CA ARG A 2 -26.47 22.34 5.63
C ARG A 2 -25.02 22.76 5.83
N MET A 3 -24.29 22.06 6.68
CA MET A 3 -22.84 22.27 6.76
C MET A 3 -22.25 21.80 5.43
N GLU A 4 -21.65 22.72 4.68
CA GLU A 4 -20.94 22.39 3.45
C GLU A 4 -19.62 21.71 3.79
N PHE A 5 -19.20 20.76 2.95
CA PHE A 5 -17.94 20.06 3.13
C PHE A 5 -16.79 20.98 2.73
N GLU A 6 -15.87 21.26 3.65
CA GLU A 6 -14.73 22.14 3.39
C GLU A 6 -13.68 21.42 2.53
N GLU A 7 -13.75 21.64 1.21
CA GLU A 7 -12.84 21.02 0.23
C GLU A 7 -11.43 21.64 0.24
N ASN A 8 -11.28 22.84 0.80
CA ASN A 8 -10.04 23.62 0.78
C ASN A 8 -9.06 23.33 1.94
N LEU A 9 -9.32 22.28 2.73
CA LEU A 9 -8.40 21.89 3.80
C LEU A 9 -7.04 21.44 3.22
N GLU A 10 -5.94 21.96 3.77
CA GLU A 10 -4.57 21.67 3.33
C GLU A 10 -4.26 20.15 3.30
N VAL A 11 -4.92 19.38 4.16
CA VAL A 11 -4.80 17.91 4.23
C VAL A 11 -5.16 17.23 2.89
N PHE A 12 -5.99 17.88 2.08
CA PHE A 12 -6.42 17.38 0.77
C PHE A 12 -5.53 17.84 -0.39
N PHE A 13 -4.53 18.68 -0.13
CA PHE A 13 -3.54 19.10 -1.12
C PHE A 13 -2.28 18.25 -1.02
N PHE A 14 -1.77 17.83 -2.18
CA PHE A 14 -0.49 17.16 -2.32
C PHE A 14 0.59 18.24 -2.50
N PHE A 15 1.62 18.20 -1.66
CA PHE A 15 2.64 19.24 -1.55
C PHE A 15 2.11 20.68 -1.37
N GLY A 16 0.87 20.83 -0.88
CA GLY A 16 0.22 22.15 -0.74
C GLY A 16 -0.20 22.81 -2.06
N ILE A 17 0.03 22.18 -3.21
CA ILE A 17 -0.20 22.80 -4.53
C ILE A 17 -1.39 22.16 -5.26
N ILE A 18 -1.44 20.82 -5.32
CA ILE A 18 -2.38 20.10 -6.18
C ILE A 18 -3.41 19.36 -5.33
N HIS A 19 -4.70 19.60 -5.57
CA HIS A 19 -5.76 18.85 -4.90
C HIS A 19 -5.64 17.34 -5.20
N CYS A 20 -5.75 16.49 -4.19
CA CYS A 20 -5.48 15.05 -4.29
C CYS A 20 -6.31 14.33 -5.37
N LYS A 21 -7.55 14.79 -5.62
CA LYS A 21 -8.40 14.28 -6.70
C LYS A 21 -7.77 14.54 -8.08
N LEU A 22 -7.26 15.76 -8.32
CA LEU A 22 -6.62 16.13 -9.58
C LEU A 22 -5.31 15.36 -9.77
N ALA A 23 -4.48 15.28 -8.72
CA ALA A 23 -3.25 14.49 -8.76
C ALA A 23 -3.52 13.02 -9.13
N ALA A 24 -4.56 12.41 -8.56
CA ALA A 24 -4.94 11.03 -8.90
C ALA A 24 -5.48 10.86 -10.32
N ILE A 25 -6.18 11.87 -10.87
CA ILE A 25 -6.61 11.87 -12.28
C ILE A 25 -5.39 11.94 -13.20
N LEU A 26 -4.44 12.83 -12.91
CA LEU A 26 -3.20 12.94 -13.70
C LEU A 26 -2.38 11.65 -13.65
N VAL A 27 -2.25 11.03 -12.47
CA VAL A 27 -1.61 9.71 -12.31
C VAL A 27 -2.34 8.63 -13.10
N GLY A 28 -3.67 8.62 -13.06
CA GLY A 28 -4.49 7.68 -13.83
C GLY A 28 -4.28 7.82 -15.34
N ALA A 29 -4.26 9.05 -15.85
CA ALA A 29 -4.04 9.34 -17.27
C ALA A 29 -2.59 9.04 -17.72
N PHE A 30 -1.60 9.47 -16.93
CA PHE A 30 -0.19 9.20 -17.19
C PHE A 30 0.08 7.70 -17.25
N GLY A 31 -0.43 6.93 -16.28
CA GLY A 31 -0.23 5.49 -16.29
C GLY A 31 -0.96 4.77 -17.42
N LEU A 32 -2.12 5.28 -17.86
CA LEU A 32 -2.79 4.74 -19.04
C LEU A 32 -1.92 4.92 -20.31
N LEU A 33 -1.36 6.11 -20.47
CA LEU A 33 -0.43 6.40 -21.56
C LEU A 33 0.83 5.54 -21.48
N SER A 34 1.40 5.36 -20.28
CA SER A 34 2.60 4.55 -20.10
C SER A 34 2.36 3.07 -20.36
N ILE A 35 1.20 2.50 -19.96
CA ILE A 35 0.85 1.11 -20.25
C ILE A 35 0.75 0.86 -21.76
N VAL A 36 0.04 1.73 -22.48
CA VAL A 36 -0.09 1.62 -23.95
C VAL A 36 1.26 1.79 -24.62
N GLY A 37 2.05 2.77 -24.19
CA GLY A 37 3.38 3.03 -24.73
C GLY A 37 4.35 1.88 -24.50
N LEU A 38 4.43 1.35 -23.27
CA LEU A 38 5.32 0.24 -22.92
C LEU A 38 4.89 -1.07 -23.56
N ALA A 39 3.59 -1.38 -23.63
CA ALA A 39 3.11 -2.56 -24.33
C ALA A 39 3.38 -2.48 -25.83
N GLY A 40 3.11 -1.32 -26.44
CA GLY A 40 3.39 -1.08 -27.86
C GLY A 40 4.88 -1.16 -28.20
N ALA A 41 5.72 -0.53 -27.38
CA ALA A 41 7.18 -0.63 -27.52
C ALA A 41 7.66 -2.07 -27.32
N GLY A 42 7.14 -2.77 -26.30
CA GLY A 42 7.45 -4.18 -26.05
C GLY A 42 7.15 -5.04 -27.27
N VAL A 43 5.94 -4.93 -27.86
CA VAL A 43 5.57 -5.67 -29.06
C VAL A 43 6.41 -5.27 -30.29
N ALA A 44 6.71 -3.99 -30.46
CA ALA A 44 7.44 -3.50 -31.63
C ALA A 44 8.93 -3.85 -31.63
N PHE A 45 9.57 -3.85 -30.46
CA PHE A 45 11.01 -4.12 -30.29
C PHE A 45 11.33 -5.57 -29.93
N PHE A 46 10.31 -6.40 -29.69
CA PHE A 46 10.53 -7.83 -29.46
C PHE A 46 10.99 -8.51 -30.76
N GLU A 47 12.10 -9.27 -30.69
CA GLU A 47 12.68 -9.98 -31.83
C GLU A 47 11.91 -11.30 -32.10
N TRP A 48 10.65 -11.19 -32.56
CA TRP A 48 9.74 -12.33 -32.84
C TRP A 48 10.34 -13.43 -33.74
N TRP A 49 11.36 -13.12 -34.52
CA TRP A 49 11.99 -14.07 -35.43
C TRP A 49 13.14 -14.87 -34.81
N ARG A 50 13.61 -14.46 -33.63
CA ARG A 50 14.80 -15.02 -32.99
C ARG A 50 14.48 -16.15 -32.02
N HIS A 51 13.26 -16.19 -31.49
CA HIS A 51 12.89 -17.09 -30.42
C HIS A 51 12.13 -18.31 -30.92
N GLU A 52 12.06 -19.35 -30.09
CA GLU A 52 11.18 -20.48 -30.35
C GLU A 52 9.71 -20.04 -30.25
N THR A 53 8.83 -20.67 -31.05
CA THR A 53 7.40 -20.32 -31.10
C THR A 53 6.72 -20.31 -29.73
N ALA A 54 7.20 -21.11 -28.78
CA ALA A 54 6.67 -21.13 -27.42
C ALA A 54 6.96 -19.83 -26.65
N ILE A 55 8.16 -19.27 -26.80
CA ILE A 55 8.59 -18.03 -26.12
C ILE A 55 7.78 -16.85 -26.67
N ASP A 56 7.59 -16.78 -27.99
CA ASP A 56 6.79 -15.74 -28.63
C ASP A 56 5.35 -15.73 -28.09
N VAL A 57 4.73 -16.92 -28.00
CA VAL A 57 3.37 -17.06 -27.47
C VAL A 57 3.30 -16.60 -26.02
N ILE A 58 4.28 -16.97 -25.18
CA ILE A 58 4.33 -16.53 -23.78
C ILE A 58 4.50 -15.02 -23.67
N ALA A 59 5.41 -14.42 -24.45
CA ALA A 59 5.63 -12.98 -24.47
C ALA A 59 4.37 -12.22 -24.89
N LEU A 60 3.71 -12.68 -25.96
CA LEU A 60 2.47 -12.09 -26.46
C LEU A 60 1.33 -12.15 -25.42
N ILE A 61 1.19 -13.29 -24.73
CA ILE A 61 0.23 -13.45 -23.63
C ILE A 61 0.55 -12.46 -22.50
N GLY A 62 1.83 -12.35 -22.12
CA GLY A 62 2.30 -11.41 -21.11
C GLY A 62 1.95 -9.96 -21.46
N PHE A 63 2.28 -9.52 -22.67
CA PHE A 63 1.95 -8.18 -23.16
C PHE A 63 0.44 -7.94 -23.22
N SER A 64 -0.34 -8.95 -23.62
CA SER A 64 -1.80 -8.85 -23.70
C SER A 64 -2.43 -8.69 -22.31
N ILE A 65 -2.01 -9.49 -21.33
CA ILE A 65 -2.48 -9.40 -19.95
C ILE A 65 -2.08 -8.05 -19.33
N PHE A 66 -0.83 -7.62 -19.54
CA PHE A 66 -0.36 -6.32 -19.06
C PHE A 66 -1.17 -5.16 -19.63
N LEU A 67 -1.40 -5.16 -20.95
CA LEU A 67 -2.17 -4.13 -21.63
C LEU A 67 -3.62 -4.09 -21.16
N ILE A 68 -4.33 -5.22 -21.23
CA ILE A 68 -5.76 -5.29 -20.87
C ILE A 68 -5.94 -5.00 -19.37
N GLY A 69 -5.13 -5.64 -18.51
CA GLY A 69 -5.18 -5.46 -17.07
C GLY A 69 -4.86 -4.02 -16.66
N GLY A 70 -3.82 -3.43 -17.25
CA GLY A 70 -3.42 -2.06 -17.00
C GLY A 70 -4.47 -1.05 -17.46
N VAL A 71 -4.97 -1.18 -18.69
CA VAL A 71 -6.03 -0.30 -19.22
C VAL A 71 -7.28 -0.40 -18.36
N ALA A 72 -7.70 -1.60 -17.97
CA ALA A 72 -8.84 -1.79 -17.08
C ALA A 72 -8.62 -1.16 -15.69
N ALA A 73 -7.46 -1.37 -15.07
CA ALA A 73 -7.11 -0.80 -13.77
C ALA A 73 -7.11 0.74 -13.78
N HIS A 74 -6.51 1.35 -14.81
CA HIS A 74 -6.46 2.80 -14.96
C HIS A 74 -7.81 3.41 -15.33
N SER A 75 -8.56 2.77 -16.22
CA SER A 75 -9.90 3.23 -16.61
C SER A 75 -10.88 3.16 -15.45
N THR A 76 -10.83 2.07 -14.65
CA THR A 76 -11.67 1.94 -13.45
C THR A 76 -11.30 2.98 -12.39
N LEU A 77 -10.01 3.32 -12.22
CA LEU A 77 -9.59 4.42 -11.35
C LEU A 77 -10.17 5.76 -11.82
N LEU A 78 -10.02 6.12 -13.10
CA LEU A 78 -10.52 7.39 -13.64
C LEU A 78 -12.04 7.49 -13.48
N TYR A 79 -12.75 6.41 -13.83
CA TYR A 79 -14.20 6.31 -13.63
C TYR A 79 -14.59 6.42 -12.15
N ALA A 80 -13.82 5.80 -11.23
CA ALA A 80 -14.05 5.88 -9.79
C ALA A 80 -13.88 7.31 -9.26
N LEU A 81 -12.87 8.04 -9.74
CA LEU A 81 -12.59 9.42 -9.35
C LEU A 81 -13.65 10.39 -9.87
N GLN A 82 -14.11 10.21 -11.11
CA GLN A 82 -15.19 11.01 -11.71
C GLN A 82 -16.51 10.81 -10.95
N ASN A 83 -16.89 9.55 -10.71
CA ASN A 83 -18.15 9.21 -10.04
C ASN A 83 -18.07 9.18 -8.51
N THR A 84 -16.93 9.54 -7.92
CA THR A 84 -16.67 9.52 -6.47
C THR A 84 -16.91 8.15 -5.79
N ARG A 85 -16.76 7.04 -6.52
CA ARG A 85 -17.03 5.67 -6.04
C ARG A 85 -15.76 5.01 -5.48
N VAL A 86 -15.55 5.15 -4.16
CA VAL A 86 -14.38 4.60 -3.43
C VAL A 86 -14.09 3.11 -3.69
N ARG A 87 -15.13 2.27 -3.85
CA ARG A 87 -14.95 0.82 -4.01
C ARG A 87 -14.22 0.45 -5.30
N LEU A 88 -14.40 1.25 -6.36
CA LEU A 88 -13.80 1.01 -7.67
C LEU A 88 -12.32 1.41 -7.74
N VAL A 89 -11.74 1.95 -6.66
CA VAL A 89 -10.30 2.22 -6.56
C VAL A 89 -9.50 0.96 -6.17
N VAL A 90 -10.17 -0.09 -5.66
CA VAL A 90 -9.50 -1.33 -5.22
C VAL A 90 -8.74 -2.05 -6.36
N PRO A 91 -9.34 -2.27 -7.55
CA PRO A 91 -8.67 -2.99 -8.64
C PRO A 91 -7.32 -2.36 -9.04
N PHE A 92 -7.27 -1.02 -9.10
CA PHE A 92 -6.04 -0.28 -9.34
C PHE A 92 -4.94 -0.60 -8.32
N ILE A 93 -5.29 -0.61 -7.03
CA ILE A 93 -4.32 -0.89 -5.97
C ILE A 93 -3.81 -2.33 -6.06
N VAL A 94 -4.72 -3.29 -6.27
CA VAL A 94 -4.34 -4.71 -6.40
C VAL A 94 -3.44 -4.93 -7.61
N PHE A 95 -3.77 -4.33 -8.76
CA PHE A 95 -2.97 -4.41 -9.98
C PHE A 95 -1.55 -3.88 -9.76
N HIS A 96 -1.39 -2.67 -9.22
CA HIS A 96 -0.06 -2.09 -8.97
C HIS A 96 0.74 -2.83 -7.88
N CYS A 97 0.09 -3.32 -6.82
CA CYS A 97 0.77 -4.18 -5.84
C CYS A 97 1.27 -5.49 -6.46
N PHE A 98 0.49 -6.08 -7.37
CA PHE A 98 0.90 -7.28 -8.10
C PHE A 98 2.07 -6.98 -9.05
N MET A 99 2.03 -5.87 -9.79
CA MET A 99 3.13 -5.47 -10.68
C MET A 99 4.43 -5.22 -9.92
N ILE A 100 4.39 -4.55 -8.76
CA ILE A 100 5.57 -4.37 -7.90
C ILE A 100 6.15 -5.73 -7.50
N ALA A 101 5.30 -6.71 -7.15
CA ALA A 101 5.74 -8.05 -6.79
C ALA A 101 6.41 -8.78 -7.98
N VAL A 102 5.81 -8.70 -9.18
CA VAL A 102 6.39 -9.27 -10.41
C VAL A 102 7.73 -8.61 -10.72
N ASN A 103 7.81 -7.27 -10.70
CA ASN A 103 9.05 -6.52 -10.92
C ASN A 103 10.14 -6.93 -9.91
N SER A 104 9.75 -7.17 -8.65
CA SER A 104 10.68 -7.63 -7.61
C SER A 104 11.20 -9.04 -7.91
N ILE A 105 10.34 -9.96 -8.34
CA ILE A 105 10.75 -11.32 -8.73
C ILE A 105 11.67 -11.28 -9.94
N THR A 106 11.34 -10.52 -10.98
CA THR A 106 12.19 -10.40 -12.19
C THR A 106 13.55 -9.77 -11.86
N ALA A 107 13.60 -8.77 -10.98
CA ALA A 107 14.86 -8.21 -10.52
C ALA A 107 15.71 -9.24 -9.77
N LEU A 108 15.09 -10.09 -8.94
CA LEU A 108 15.80 -11.18 -8.25
C LEU A 108 16.31 -12.24 -9.23
N ILE A 109 15.57 -12.57 -10.30
CA ILE A 109 16.03 -13.47 -11.36
C ILE A 109 17.26 -12.88 -12.04
N ALA A 110 17.23 -11.60 -12.43
CA ALA A 110 18.37 -10.93 -13.06
C ALA A 110 19.61 -10.89 -12.15
N VAL A 111 19.42 -10.65 -10.84
CA VAL A 111 20.51 -10.77 -9.85
C VAL A 111 21.05 -12.20 -9.81
N GLY A 112 20.17 -13.21 -9.84
CA GLY A 112 20.55 -14.62 -9.87
C GLY A 112 21.41 -14.97 -11.08
N GLU A 113 21.06 -14.47 -12.27
CA GLU A 113 21.85 -14.67 -13.50
C GLU A 113 23.23 -14.01 -13.42
N ILE A 114 23.32 -12.79 -12.92
CA ILE A 114 24.61 -12.09 -12.74
C ILE A 114 25.51 -12.81 -11.73
N VAL A 115 24.93 -13.41 -10.69
CA VAL A 115 25.70 -14.10 -9.63
C VAL A 115 26.12 -15.50 -10.07
N SER A 116 25.32 -16.19 -10.89
CA SER A 116 25.62 -17.54 -11.36
C SER A 116 26.65 -17.55 -12.49
N ASP A 117 26.68 -16.52 -13.33
CA ASP A 117 27.67 -16.37 -14.39
C ASP A 117 28.96 -15.70 -13.87
N GLN A 118 29.92 -16.54 -13.46
CA GLN A 118 31.24 -16.09 -12.99
C GLN A 118 32.27 -16.01 -14.12
N SER A 119 31.84 -16.08 -15.38
CA SER A 119 32.78 -15.96 -16.50
C SER A 119 33.34 -14.53 -16.59
N SER A 120 34.61 -14.40 -16.97
CA SER A 120 35.27 -13.09 -17.08
C SER A 120 34.92 -12.33 -18.37
N VAL A 121 34.12 -12.94 -19.25
CA VAL A 121 33.70 -12.38 -20.53
C VAL A 121 32.29 -11.82 -20.35
N VAL A 122 32.11 -10.53 -20.65
CA VAL A 122 30.80 -9.89 -20.58
C VAL A 122 29.99 -10.29 -21.80
N ASP A 123 29.14 -11.30 -21.63
CA ASP A 123 28.17 -11.72 -22.64
C ASP A 123 26.98 -10.75 -22.73
N ASP A 124 26.24 -10.81 -23.83
CA ASP A 124 25.04 -9.99 -24.04
C ASP A 124 23.98 -10.20 -22.94
N SER A 125 23.96 -11.37 -22.32
CA SER A 125 23.08 -11.69 -21.18
C SER A 125 23.37 -10.80 -19.96
N ASP A 126 24.65 -10.62 -19.59
CA ASP A 126 25.05 -9.75 -18.46
C ASP A 126 24.64 -8.29 -18.71
N ARG A 127 24.75 -7.82 -19.97
CA ARG A 127 24.30 -6.47 -20.35
C ARG A 127 22.80 -6.31 -20.16
N VAL A 128 22.01 -7.28 -20.61
CA VAL A 128 20.55 -7.26 -20.46
C VAL A 128 20.17 -7.31 -18.97
N ALA A 129 20.78 -8.20 -18.19
CA ALA A 129 20.52 -8.33 -16.76
C ALA A 129 20.79 -7.01 -16.01
N ARG A 130 21.89 -6.31 -16.35
CA ARG A 130 22.19 -4.98 -15.78
C ARG A 130 21.16 -3.91 -16.14
N ILE A 131 20.70 -3.88 -17.39
CA ILE A 131 19.66 -2.94 -17.83
C ILE A 131 18.37 -3.21 -17.04
N VAL A 132 17.97 -4.48 -16.91
CA VAL A 132 16.80 -4.91 -16.15
C VAL A 132 16.92 -4.51 -14.68
N LEU A 133 18.09 -4.69 -14.07
CA LEU A 133 18.36 -4.37 -12.66
C LEU A 133 18.30 -2.85 -12.39
N ILE A 134 18.55 -2.00 -13.38
CA ILE A 134 18.37 -0.55 -13.26
C ILE A 134 16.92 -0.14 -13.55
N ALA A 135 16.32 -0.71 -14.60
CA ALA A 135 14.99 -0.32 -15.07
C ALA A 135 13.85 -0.74 -14.12
N LEU A 136 13.90 -1.97 -13.57
CA LEU A 136 12.82 -2.51 -12.74
C LEU A 136 12.65 -1.79 -11.39
N PRO A 137 13.72 -1.44 -10.64
CA PRO A 137 13.56 -0.65 -9.42
C PRO A 137 13.03 0.76 -9.71
N LEU A 138 13.43 1.37 -10.83
CA LEU A 138 12.91 2.68 -11.24
C LEU A 138 11.41 2.60 -11.56
N ALA A 139 10.99 1.57 -12.30
CA ALA A 139 9.57 1.31 -12.56
C ALA A 139 8.79 1.10 -11.27
N SER A 140 9.32 0.28 -10.36
CA SER A 140 8.73 0.03 -9.04
C SER A 140 8.60 1.30 -8.20
N ALA A 141 9.59 2.20 -8.25
CA ALA A 141 9.52 3.48 -7.56
C ALA A 141 8.39 4.37 -8.10
N VAL A 142 8.21 4.40 -9.43
CA VAL A 142 7.09 5.11 -10.05
C VAL A 142 5.74 4.51 -9.62
N GLU A 143 5.60 3.19 -9.64
CA GLU A 143 4.38 2.48 -9.19
C GLU A 143 4.04 2.80 -7.72
N VAL A 144 5.05 2.82 -6.84
CA VAL A 144 4.88 3.17 -5.42
C VAL A 144 4.39 4.62 -5.26
N ILE A 145 4.98 5.57 -6.00
CA ILE A 145 4.52 6.97 -5.98
C ILE A 145 3.06 7.06 -6.44
N MET A 146 2.70 6.37 -7.52
CA MET A 146 1.32 6.32 -8.02
C MET A 146 0.35 5.77 -6.97
N LEU A 147 0.73 4.68 -6.29
CA LEU A 147 -0.05 4.10 -5.19
C LEU A 147 -0.24 5.09 -4.05
N ILE A 148 0.81 5.79 -3.61
CA ILE A 148 0.73 6.79 -2.53
C ILE A 148 -0.30 7.87 -2.87
N VAL A 149 -0.25 8.41 -4.09
CA VAL A 149 -1.21 9.43 -4.56
C VAL A 149 -2.64 8.88 -4.54
N VAL A 150 -2.84 7.67 -5.05
CA VAL A 150 -4.17 7.03 -5.10
C VAL A 150 -4.69 6.66 -3.72
N PHE A 151 -3.85 6.23 -2.79
CA PHE A 151 -4.23 5.99 -1.40
C PHE A 151 -4.71 7.27 -0.71
N ARG A 152 -4.04 8.41 -0.94
CA ARG A 152 -4.49 9.71 -0.43
C ARG A 152 -5.84 10.13 -1.04
N ALA A 153 -5.99 10.01 -2.35
CA ALA A 153 -7.26 10.30 -3.02
C ALA A 153 -8.40 9.39 -2.52
N ARG A 154 -8.12 8.10 -2.30
CA ARG A 154 -9.07 7.14 -1.73
C ARG A 154 -9.47 7.53 -0.30
N TRP A 155 -8.51 7.95 0.52
CA TRP A 155 -8.80 8.45 1.88
C TRP A 155 -9.72 9.66 1.83
N TYR A 156 -9.41 10.66 1.00
CA TYR A 156 -10.25 11.82 0.75
C TYR A 156 -11.68 11.43 0.36
N LEU A 157 -11.84 10.55 -0.64
CA LEU A 157 -13.16 10.09 -1.08
C LEU A 157 -13.94 9.37 0.04
N ARG A 158 -13.25 8.61 0.91
CA ARG A 158 -13.87 7.98 2.09
C ARG A 158 -14.35 8.99 3.11
N LEU A 159 -13.62 10.09 3.33
CA LEU A 159 -14.04 11.15 4.25
C LEU A 159 -15.26 11.87 3.70
N ARG A 160 -15.21 12.28 2.42
CA ARG A 160 -16.33 12.93 1.73
C ARG A 160 -17.58 12.07 1.76
N ALA A 161 -17.48 10.78 1.43
CA ALA A 161 -18.62 9.86 1.46
C ALA A 161 -19.21 9.70 2.88
N ARG A 162 -18.37 9.69 3.92
CA ARG A 162 -18.83 9.65 5.32
C ARG A 162 -19.54 10.94 5.73
N HIS A 163 -19.02 12.09 5.32
CA HIS A 163 -19.65 13.38 5.59
C HIS A 163 -21.03 13.47 4.94
N LEU A 164 -21.14 13.12 3.65
CA LEU A 164 -22.41 13.10 2.92
C LEU A 164 -23.45 12.15 3.55
N ARG A 165 -23.02 10.97 4.02
CA ARG A 165 -23.94 9.99 4.61
C ARG A 165 -24.37 10.35 6.04
N ASN A 166 -23.46 10.88 6.86
CA ASN A 166 -23.70 11.03 8.30
C ASN A 166 -23.98 12.49 8.72
N GLY A 167 -23.84 13.47 7.82
CA GLY A 167 -24.01 14.90 8.10
C GLY A 167 -23.03 15.46 9.16
N ARG A 168 -22.03 14.68 9.57
CA ARG A 168 -21.06 15.08 10.59
C ARG A 168 -19.82 15.66 9.91
N PRO A 169 -19.30 16.81 10.36
CA PRO A 169 -18.05 17.35 9.84
C PRO A 169 -16.94 16.30 9.97
N PRO A 170 -16.01 16.23 8.99
CA PRO A 170 -14.90 15.31 9.08
C PRO A 170 -14.17 15.57 10.40
N ARG A 171 -14.08 14.56 11.27
CA ARG A 171 -13.17 14.59 12.42
C ARG A 171 -11.76 14.46 11.87
N VAL A 172 -11.22 15.56 11.37
CA VAL A 172 -9.80 15.69 11.08
C VAL A 172 -9.14 15.80 12.45
N ASN A 173 -8.89 14.66 13.08
CA ASN A 173 -8.03 14.66 14.25
C ASN A 173 -6.68 15.19 13.76
N HIS A 174 -6.27 16.38 14.22
CA HIS A 174 -4.97 17.01 13.92
C HIS A 174 -3.78 16.08 14.17
N VAL A 175 -3.99 14.96 14.88
CA VAL A 175 -3.04 13.88 15.14
C VAL A 175 -2.71 13.04 13.89
N THR A 176 -3.46 13.14 12.80
CA THR A 176 -3.18 12.40 11.56
C THR A 176 -2.08 13.08 10.74
N ARG A 177 -0.89 13.30 11.35
CA ARG A 177 0.39 13.48 10.65
C ARG A 177 0.76 12.18 9.91
N TYR A 178 -0.04 11.81 8.91
CA TYR A 178 0.37 10.90 7.82
C TYR A 178 0.70 11.73 6.57
N GLY A 179 1.30 12.91 6.79
CA GLY A 179 2.23 13.45 5.81
C GLY A 179 3.43 12.51 5.81
N PHE A 180 3.72 11.89 4.68
CA PHE A 180 5.01 11.27 4.45
C PHE A 180 6.05 12.40 4.57
N SER A 181 6.52 12.63 5.79
CA SER A 181 7.48 13.68 6.08
C SER A 181 8.80 13.18 5.53
N LEU A 182 9.20 13.67 4.36
CA LEU A 182 10.51 13.39 3.77
C LEU A 182 11.62 13.66 4.79
N SER A 183 11.45 14.66 5.67
CA SER A 183 12.36 14.94 6.79
C SER A 183 12.44 13.85 7.89
N ALA A 184 11.45 12.97 8.03
CA ALA A 184 11.52 11.83 8.94
C ALA A 184 12.27 10.63 8.33
N VAL A 185 12.31 10.54 6.99
CA VAL A 185 13.00 9.47 6.24
C VAL A 185 14.43 9.88 5.84
N LEU A 186 14.69 11.17 5.58
CA LEU A 186 15.98 11.69 5.12
C LEU A 186 16.93 12.22 6.20
N GLY A 187 16.65 11.99 7.48
CA GLY A 187 17.63 12.23 8.52
C GLY A 187 17.25 13.37 9.46
N ARG A 188 17.12 12.95 10.71
CA ARG A 188 17.31 13.79 11.89
C ARG A 188 18.80 14.14 11.99
N THR A 189 19.31 15.00 11.11
CA THR A 189 20.59 15.66 11.35
C THR A 189 20.37 16.70 12.43
N LYS A 190 20.83 16.34 13.62
CA LYS A 190 20.79 17.09 14.86
C LYS A 190 21.58 18.39 14.68
N HIS A 191 20.89 19.49 14.37
CA HIS A 191 21.45 20.83 14.54
C HIS A 191 21.12 21.27 15.97
N ASN A 192 22.14 21.34 16.81
CA ASN A 192 22.08 21.88 18.15
C ASN A 192 23.07 23.05 18.20
N GLU A 193 22.56 24.26 18.05
CA GLU A 193 23.19 25.54 18.39
C GLU A 193 22.02 26.42 18.86
N ASP A 194 21.79 26.58 20.16
CA ASP A 194 22.46 27.48 21.14
C ASP A 194 21.80 28.86 21.20
N SER A 195 21.20 29.20 22.35
CA SER A 195 21.28 30.51 23.03
C SER A 195 20.49 30.57 24.35
N SER A 196 21.21 30.35 25.44
CA SER A 196 21.39 31.20 26.66
C SER A 196 20.27 32.11 27.20
N ALA A 197 19.93 31.97 28.50
CA ALA A 197 20.18 32.96 29.58
C ALA A 197 19.52 32.60 30.95
N THR A 198 20.38 32.39 31.98
CA THR A 198 20.31 32.80 33.42
C THR A 198 19.06 32.44 34.26
N THR A 199 19.11 31.87 35.48
CA THR A 199 19.89 32.25 36.69
C THR A 199 19.82 31.16 37.79
N ALA A 200 20.93 30.97 38.53
CA ALA A 200 21.18 30.43 39.89
C ALA A 200 20.14 29.56 40.64
N THR A 201 20.58 28.44 41.26
CA THR A 201 20.97 28.34 42.70
C THR A 201 21.38 26.88 43.03
N THR A 202 22.59 26.66 43.58
CA THR A 202 23.14 25.42 44.22
C THR A 202 22.67 25.37 45.71
N PRO A 203 22.81 24.31 46.57
CA PRO A 203 23.89 23.31 46.55
C PRO A 203 23.64 21.87 47.08
N ALA A 204 24.70 21.05 46.92
CA ALA A 204 25.27 20.06 47.84
C ALA A 204 24.82 18.58 47.82
N GLY A 205 25.85 17.69 47.84
CA GLY A 205 25.79 16.26 48.21
C GLY A 205 26.28 15.33 47.08
N ALA A 206 27.58 15.13 46.83
CA ALA A 206 28.58 14.33 47.58
C ALA A 206 28.47 12.79 47.40
N HIS A 207 29.60 12.21 46.93
CA HIS A 207 30.01 10.79 47.00
C HIS A 207 29.24 9.77 46.14
N ALA A 208 29.80 8.70 45.56
CA ALA A 208 31.16 8.22 45.31
C ALA A 208 31.01 7.04 44.30
N ALA A 209 31.99 6.84 43.41
CA ALA A 209 32.25 5.54 42.77
C ALA A 209 33.10 4.69 43.74
N PRO A 210 33.27 3.35 43.64
CA PRO A 210 33.68 2.66 42.39
C PRO A 210 33.24 1.18 42.24
N ALA A 211 33.73 0.57 41.15
CA ALA A 211 34.06 -0.86 40.97
C ALA A 211 32.88 -1.85 40.84
N SER A 212 33.02 -3.03 40.23
CA SER A 212 33.78 -3.59 39.10
C SER A 212 33.27 -5.03 38.95
N ALA A 213 33.43 -5.60 37.73
CA ALA A 213 33.59 -7.02 37.42
C ALA A 213 32.46 -8.04 37.75
N GLY A 214 32.13 -8.88 36.77
CA GLY A 214 31.39 -10.12 37.02
C GLY A 214 30.85 -10.80 35.77
N ALA A 215 31.73 -11.32 34.92
CA ALA A 215 31.37 -12.20 33.82
C ALA A 215 30.69 -13.48 34.32
N ARG A 216 29.71 -14.00 33.56
CA ARG A 216 29.46 -15.45 33.46
C ARG A 216 28.71 -15.80 32.17
N VAL A 217 29.51 -16.24 31.20
CA VAL A 217 29.10 -17.14 30.13
C VAL A 217 28.88 -18.52 30.75
N ALA A 218 27.76 -19.16 30.43
CA ALA A 218 27.55 -20.58 30.67
C ALA A 218 26.94 -21.22 29.42
N PRO A 219 27.25 -22.50 29.14
CA PRO A 219 27.18 -23.09 27.81
C PRO A 219 25.88 -23.86 27.56
N ALA A 220 25.67 -24.15 26.28
CA ALA A 220 24.63 -25.02 25.75
C ALA A 220 24.81 -26.50 26.21
N PRO A 221 23.72 -27.23 26.48
CA PRO A 221 23.65 -28.67 26.32
C PRO A 221 23.01 -29.00 24.95
N GLU A 222 23.67 -29.75 24.08
CA GLU A 222 23.87 -31.21 24.13
C GLU A 222 22.74 -31.93 23.37
N ASN A 223 23.17 -32.67 22.36
CA ASN A 223 22.37 -33.42 21.42
C ASN A 223 21.47 -34.42 22.14
N LEU A 224 20.18 -34.45 21.77
CA LEU A 224 19.30 -35.58 22.04
C LEU A 224 18.92 -36.28 20.72
N PRO A 225 18.79 -37.62 20.75
CA PRO A 225 18.64 -38.47 19.58
C PRO A 225 17.25 -38.41 18.95
N LEU A 226 17.19 -38.74 17.65
CA LEU A 226 16.00 -38.96 16.84
C LEU A 226 14.98 -39.83 17.57
N GLU A 227 13.90 -39.20 18.02
CA GLU A 227 12.69 -39.88 18.51
C GLU A 227 11.72 -40.13 17.34
N GLU A 228 11.27 -41.36 17.27
CA GLU A 228 10.41 -41.96 16.27
C GLU A 228 9.04 -41.27 16.21
N LEU A 229 8.71 -40.69 15.05
CA LEU A 229 7.52 -39.87 14.84
C LEU A 229 6.26 -40.74 14.75
N ALA A 230 5.61 -40.97 15.90
CA ALA A 230 4.23 -41.45 15.96
C ALA A 230 3.26 -40.41 15.36
N PRO A 231 2.15 -40.82 14.73
CA PRO A 231 1.22 -39.91 14.09
C PRO A 231 0.49 -39.03 15.11
N ALA A 232 0.56 -37.71 14.89
CA ALA A 232 -0.06 -36.70 15.74
C ALA A 232 -1.59 -36.86 15.82
N PRO A 233 -2.21 -36.65 17.01
CA PRO A 233 -3.66 -36.63 17.15
C PRO A 233 -4.25 -35.39 16.45
N ALA A 234 -5.41 -35.58 15.84
CA ALA A 234 -6.15 -34.54 15.12
C ALA A 234 -6.41 -33.31 16.03
N VAL A 235 -5.84 -32.17 15.64
CA VAL A 235 -6.08 -30.88 16.27
C VAL A 235 -7.50 -30.44 15.93
N GLU A 236 -8.40 -30.60 16.89
CA GLU A 236 -9.77 -30.13 16.80
C GLU A 236 -9.79 -28.59 16.78
N ALA A 237 -10.26 -28.01 15.66
CA ALA A 237 -10.27 -26.57 15.46
C ALA A 237 -11.15 -25.86 16.51
N PRO A 238 -10.74 -24.69 17.04
CA PRO A 238 -11.48 -23.99 18.07
C PRO A 238 -12.84 -23.53 17.54
N ARG A 239 -13.92 -24.11 18.08
CA ARG A 239 -15.30 -23.69 17.82
C ARG A 239 -15.50 -22.23 18.23
N ARG A 240 -15.63 -21.36 17.23
CA ARG A 240 -15.95 -19.94 17.36
C ARG A 240 -17.33 -19.78 18.04
N LYS A 241 -17.35 -19.44 19.33
CA LYS A 241 -18.57 -19.01 20.03
C LYS A 241 -19.08 -17.70 19.43
N VAL A 242 -20.15 -17.78 18.65
CA VAL A 242 -20.92 -16.61 18.22
C VAL A 242 -21.76 -16.14 19.41
N ILE A 243 -21.27 -15.12 20.10
CA ILE A 243 -22.05 -14.41 21.12
C ILE A 243 -23.00 -13.49 20.36
N ALA A 244 -24.27 -13.90 20.27
CA ALA A 244 -25.34 -13.04 19.80
C ALA A 244 -25.57 -11.94 20.84
N ILE A 245 -25.04 -10.74 20.58
CA ILE A 245 -25.37 -9.55 21.35
C ILE A 245 -26.80 -9.16 20.97
N ARG A 246 -27.77 -9.53 21.83
CA ARG A 246 -29.13 -8.98 21.79
C ARG A 246 -29.02 -7.49 22.16
N VAL A 247 -29.07 -6.63 21.15
CA VAL A 247 -29.28 -5.20 21.36
C VAL A 247 -30.70 -5.03 21.86
N ALA A 248 -30.85 -4.57 23.11
CA ALA A 248 -32.15 -4.24 23.67
C ALA A 248 -32.76 -3.08 22.86
N THR A 249 -33.88 -3.34 22.20
CA THR A 249 -34.71 -2.32 21.58
C THR A 249 -35.19 -1.32 22.64
N PRO A 250 -34.93 -0.01 22.49
CA PRO A 250 -35.42 0.99 23.41
C PRO A 250 -36.96 1.04 23.42
N PRO A 251 -37.59 1.28 24.60
CA PRO A 251 -39.04 1.16 24.78
C PRO A 251 -39.91 2.26 24.12
N GLU A 252 -39.36 3.17 23.31
CA GLU A 252 -40.09 4.37 22.85
C GLU A 252 -40.75 4.29 21.46
N LEU A 253 -40.91 3.11 20.87
CA LEU A 253 -41.60 2.97 19.56
C LEU A 253 -42.74 1.93 19.58
N ARG A 254 -43.41 1.76 20.72
CA ARG A 254 -44.57 0.87 20.86
C ARG A 254 -45.91 1.60 20.80
N GLY A 255 -46.02 2.56 19.90
CA GLY A 255 -47.24 3.34 19.71
C GLY A 255 -47.29 3.99 18.34
N ASN A 256 -47.51 3.20 17.29
CA ASN A 256 -48.14 3.64 16.05
C ASN A 256 -48.51 2.37 15.26
N ALA A 257 -49.69 1.82 15.61
CA ALA A 257 -50.34 0.83 14.79
C ALA A 257 -50.72 1.48 13.45
N MET A 258 -50.08 1.06 12.37
CA MET A 258 -50.52 1.37 11.01
C MET A 258 -51.89 0.72 10.78
N PRO A 259 -52.90 1.45 10.26
CA PRO A 259 -54.17 0.85 9.89
C PRO A 259 -53.96 -0.16 8.76
N GLN A 260 -54.44 -1.39 8.96
CA GLN A 260 -54.50 -2.40 7.92
C GLN A 260 -55.48 -1.91 6.83
N GLY A 261 -54.92 -1.50 5.69
CA GLY A 261 -55.68 -1.22 4.48
C GLY A 261 -56.30 -2.50 3.93
N THR A 262 -57.62 -2.56 3.93
CA THR A 262 -58.42 -3.62 3.30
C THR A 262 -58.27 -3.53 1.78
N ILE A 263 -57.64 -4.52 1.16
CA ILE A 263 -57.58 -4.66 -0.29
C ILE A 263 -58.91 -5.26 -0.74
N ARG A 264 -59.70 -4.53 -1.54
CA ARG A 264 -60.89 -5.07 -2.21
C ARG A 264 -60.47 -5.85 -3.45
N PRO A 265 -61.09 -7.01 -3.74
CA PRO A 265 -60.89 -7.70 -5.01
C PRO A 265 -61.52 -6.89 -6.16
N PHE A 266 -60.82 -6.87 -7.28
CA PHE A 266 -61.34 -6.36 -8.55
C PHE A 266 -62.37 -7.36 -9.11
N GLU A 267 -63.56 -6.87 -9.41
CA GLU A 267 -64.51 -7.47 -10.35
C GLU A 267 -64.18 -7.01 -11.78
#